data_AF-B4CW70-F1
#
_entry.id   AF-B4CW70-F1
#
_cell.length_a   1.000
_cell.length_b   1.000
_cell.length_c   1.000
_cell.angle_alpha   90.00
_cell.angle_beta   90.00
_cell.angle_gamma   90.00
#
_symmetry.space_group_name_H-M   'P 1'
#
loop_
_entity.id
_entity.type
_entity.pdbx_description
1 polymer ?
#
loop_
_entity_poly.entity_id
_entity_poly.type
_entity_poly.pdbx_seq_one_letter_code
_entity_poly.pdbx_strand_id
1 'polypeptide(L)'
;MLRFWKKRFFVLSFGCVCTIGSAHVVAAEKAEKPAKADDGHAIKVQQAMQFFQENKFKEAEAAFRALLAEDEKAHGLDHPDTLQDRKNLAIIMGVEGDYIGAENVLQEGIDLESGVLGPENKDVIEFRELFASTLAREGRNTEAVREFRKILALRERVFGLDDATTARARSNLGSTLNDIGEYREAEQLLRAAQPILDKKLSPRDPAVLLNRTNLVKTLIALGRFAEAEKEQRTILTSLQQIVGPQHPEVALAALNLAATLRVEKKYKEALDLTRTSETQLAQFMGANAPKVKEAHQLRLEIETEAAGQKKSK
;
A
#
# COMPACT_ATOMS: atom_id res chain seq x y z
N MET A 1 28.47 6.63 -7.10
CA MET A 1 27.06 6.28 -7.41
C MET A 1 26.48 5.26 -6.40
N LEU A 2 26.59 5.50 -5.08
CA LEU A 2 26.13 4.56 -4.04
C LEU A 2 25.37 5.23 -2.86
N ARG A 3 25.05 6.53 -2.95
CA ARG A 3 24.42 7.29 -1.84
C ARG A 3 22.90 7.48 -1.96
N PHE A 4 22.26 7.05 -3.05
CA PHE A 4 20.84 7.32 -3.30
C PHE A 4 19.87 6.22 -2.80
N TRP A 5 20.38 5.04 -2.43
CA TRP A 5 19.54 3.86 -2.15
C TRP A 5 19.17 3.67 -0.66
N LYS A 6 19.65 4.54 0.24
CA LYS A 6 19.47 4.34 1.70
C LYS A 6 18.13 4.79 2.28
N LYS A 7 17.22 5.42 1.51
CA LYS A 7 16.05 6.14 2.08
C LYS A 7 14.66 5.75 1.57
N ARG A 8 14.51 4.62 0.87
CA ARG A 8 13.18 4.10 0.49
C ARG A 8 13.10 2.62 0.83
N PHE A 9 12.67 2.31 2.05
CA PHE A 9 12.32 0.94 2.43
C PHE A 9 10.82 0.75 2.18
N PHE A 10 10.43 0.11 1.09
CA PHE A 10 9.07 -0.41 0.93
C PHE A 10 9.06 -1.79 1.61
N VAL A 11 8.51 -1.87 2.82
CA VAL A 11 8.55 -3.11 3.61
C VAL A 11 7.39 -4.01 3.19
N LEU A 12 7.61 -4.89 2.19
CA LEU A 12 6.76 -6.05 1.89
C LEU A 12 7.05 -7.21 2.87
N SER A 13 6.97 -6.95 4.17
CA SER A 13 7.12 -8.00 5.18
C SER A 13 5.76 -8.45 5.71
N PHE A 14 5.55 -9.77 5.78
CA PHE A 14 4.29 -10.43 6.14
C PHE A 14 3.88 -10.29 7.63
N GLY A 15 4.42 -9.32 8.37
CA GLY A 15 4.04 -8.98 9.73
C GLY A 15 3.91 -7.46 9.87
N CYS A 16 2.78 -7.00 10.40
CA CYS A 16 2.20 -5.65 10.28
C CYS A 16 1.60 -5.34 8.90
N VAL A 17 0.31 -5.63 8.78
CA VAL A 17 -0.60 -4.91 7.89
C VAL A 17 -0.62 -3.45 8.34
N CYS A 18 0.14 -2.58 7.65
CA CYS A 18 -0.14 -1.14 7.49
C CYS A 18 0.95 -0.36 6.73
N THR A 19 2.04 -0.97 6.26
CA THR A 19 3.17 -0.19 5.68
C THR A 19 3.22 -0.08 4.16
N ILE A 20 2.22 -0.59 3.42
CA ILE A 20 2.12 -0.37 1.96
C ILE A 20 0.76 0.17 1.50
N GLY A 21 -0.18 0.37 2.43
CA GLY A 21 -1.48 0.98 2.16
C GLY A 21 -1.47 2.51 2.31
N SER A 22 -0.39 3.22 1.97
CA SER A 22 -0.35 4.71 1.90
C SER A 22 0.91 5.20 1.18
N ALA A 23 1.25 4.60 0.04
CA ALA A 23 1.98 5.34 -0.99
C ALA A 23 0.99 5.86 -2.05
N HIS A 24 -0.20 6.27 -1.63
CA HIS A 24 -0.83 7.42 -2.27
C HIS A 24 -0.16 8.67 -1.68
N VAL A 25 1.14 8.85 -1.98
CA VAL A 25 1.49 10.17 -2.48
C VAL A 25 0.63 10.24 -3.72
N VAL A 26 -0.35 11.14 -3.76
CA VAL A 26 -1.08 11.46 -4.98
C VAL A 26 0.02 11.69 -6.02
N ALA A 27 0.32 10.66 -6.82
CA ALA A 27 1.04 10.86 -8.05
C ALA A 27 0.14 11.84 -8.76
N ALA A 28 0.67 13.03 -9.05
CA ALA A 28 -0.03 14.05 -9.82
C ALA A 28 -0.52 13.39 -11.11
N GLU A 29 -1.73 12.83 -11.04
CA GLU A 29 -2.41 12.15 -12.12
C GLU A 29 -2.90 13.32 -12.95
N LYS A 30 -2.08 13.71 -13.94
CA LYS A 30 -2.24 14.86 -14.84
C LYS A 30 -3.54 15.61 -14.58
N ALA A 31 -3.49 16.52 -13.62
CA ALA A 31 -4.55 17.49 -13.43
C ALA A 31 -4.83 18.12 -14.80
N GLU A 32 -6.10 18.25 -15.15
CA GLU A 32 -6.51 19.18 -16.19
C GLU A 32 -5.76 20.50 -15.94
N LYS A 33 -5.18 21.05 -17.01
CA LYS A 33 -4.25 22.19 -16.95
C LYS A 33 -4.72 23.20 -15.89
N PRO A 34 -3.94 23.44 -14.82
CA PRO A 34 -4.36 24.37 -13.79
C PRO A 34 -4.46 25.77 -14.39
N ALA A 35 -5.52 26.47 -14.01
CA ALA A 35 -5.63 27.90 -14.19
C ALA A 35 -4.43 28.56 -13.47
N LYS A 36 -3.51 29.14 -14.24
CA LYS A 36 -2.33 29.93 -13.81
C LYS A 36 -1.76 29.53 -12.44
N ALA A 37 -0.81 28.60 -12.43
CA ALA A 37 -0.04 28.22 -11.24
C ALA A 37 0.50 29.46 -10.52
N ASP A 38 0.10 29.66 -9.27
CA ASP A 38 0.86 30.48 -8.33
C ASP A 38 2.11 29.68 -7.95
N ASP A 39 3.26 30.07 -8.51
CA ASP A 39 4.55 29.42 -8.26
C ASP A 39 4.87 29.36 -6.75
N GLY A 40 4.28 30.23 -5.92
CA GLY A 40 4.45 30.24 -4.48
C GLY A 40 3.81 29.06 -3.75
N HIS A 41 2.58 28.67 -4.09
CA HIS A 41 1.87 27.55 -3.46
C HIS A 41 2.61 26.23 -3.72
N ALA A 42 2.97 25.98 -4.99
CA ALA A 42 3.66 24.75 -5.37
C ALA A 42 5.01 24.56 -4.66
N ILE A 43 5.77 25.64 -4.46
CA ILE A 43 7.04 25.61 -3.71
C ILE A 43 6.81 25.24 -2.24
N LYS A 44 5.79 25.83 -1.60
CA LYS A 44 5.44 25.53 -0.20
C LYS A 44 4.99 24.08 -0.04
N VAL A 45 4.14 23.56 -0.93
CA VAL A 45 3.74 22.14 -0.95
C VAL A 45 4.96 21.24 -1.11
N GLN A 46 5.86 21.56 -2.02
CA GLN A 46 7.10 20.79 -2.21
C GLN A 46 7.95 20.76 -0.94
N GLN A 47 8.07 21.89 -0.25
CA GLN A 47 8.80 21.98 1.02
C GLN A 47 8.13 21.15 2.13
N ALA A 48 6.81 21.22 2.26
CA ALA A 48 6.05 20.43 3.23
C ALA A 48 6.20 18.92 2.95
N MET A 49 6.12 18.52 1.68
CA MET A 49 6.39 17.16 1.24
C MET A 49 7.84 16.73 1.52
N GLN A 50 8.81 17.63 1.42
CA GLN A 50 10.19 17.31 1.79
C GLN A 50 10.31 16.98 3.28
N PHE A 51 9.66 17.73 4.17
CA PHE A 51 9.61 17.37 5.59
C PHE A 51 9.03 15.97 5.80
N PHE A 52 7.96 15.63 5.10
CA PHE A 52 7.38 14.29 5.12
C PHE A 52 8.38 13.21 4.67
N GLN A 53 9.09 13.42 3.55
CA GLN A 53 10.12 12.47 3.07
C GLN A 53 11.31 12.33 4.02
N GLU A 54 11.56 13.35 4.85
CA GLU A 54 12.60 13.32 5.89
C GLU A 54 12.12 12.71 7.22
N ASN A 55 10.86 12.25 7.30
CA ASN A 55 10.17 11.79 8.52
C ASN A 55 10.01 12.88 9.59
N LYS A 56 10.02 14.14 9.17
CA LYS A 56 9.74 15.32 10.00
C LYS A 56 8.24 15.61 9.94
N PHE A 57 7.46 14.70 10.49
CA PHE A 57 6.01 14.70 10.29
C PHE A 57 5.32 15.91 10.94
N LYS A 58 5.79 16.35 12.12
CA LYS A 58 5.25 17.54 12.80
C LYS A 58 5.49 18.82 12.01
N GLU A 59 6.67 18.95 11.41
CA GLU A 59 6.99 20.08 10.54
C GLU A 59 6.17 20.04 9.24
N ALA A 60 5.93 18.85 8.70
CA ALA A 60 5.05 18.68 7.55
C ALA A 60 3.59 19.03 7.89
N GLU A 61 3.08 18.57 9.03
CA GLU A 61 1.71 18.88 9.51
C GLU A 61 1.54 20.40 9.70
N ALA A 62 2.48 21.05 10.40
CA ALA A 62 2.44 22.49 10.62
C ALA A 62 2.47 23.28 9.30
N ALA A 63 3.26 22.83 8.32
CA ALA A 63 3.32 23.44 7.00
C ALA A 63 1.99 23.30 6.23
N PHE A 64 1.38 22.10 6.23
CA PHE A 64 0.10 21.90 5.55
C PHE A 64 -1.08 22.59 6.26
N ARG A 65 -1.05 22.74 7.60
CA ARG A 65 -2.03 23.58 8.30
C ARG A 65 -1.95 25.05 7.89
N ALA A 66 -0.73 25.57 7.76
CA ALA A 66 -0.52 26.96 7.33
C ALA A 66 -0.96 27.18 5.88
N LEU A 67 -0.60 26.25 4.99
CA LEU A 67 -1.03 26.23 3.59
C LEU A 67 -2.56 26.19 3.46
N LEU A 68 -3.20 25.24 4.13
CA LEU A 68 -4.66 25.11 4.12
C LEU A 68 -5.35 26.42 4.56
N ALA A 69 -4.90 27.02 5.65
CA ALA A 69 -5.48 28.27 6.15
C ALA A 69 -5.26 29.47 5.20
N GLU A 70 -4.15 29.50 4.47
CA GLU A 70 -3.86 30.52 3.45
C GLU A 70 -4.78 30.35 2.25
N ASP A 71 -4.88 29.13 1.74
CA ASP A 71 -5.67 28.81 0.54
C ASP A 71 -7.17 28.94 0.79
N GLU A 72 -7.67 28.52 1.97
CA GLU A 72 -9.06 28.74 2.37
C GLU A 72 -9.42 30.24 2.34
N LYS A 73 -8.49 31.10 2.76
CA LYS A 73 -8.68 32.55 2.77
C LYS A 73 -8.55 33.17 1.38
N ALA A 74 -7.63 32.68 0.56
CA ALA A 74 -7.32 33.24 -0.75
C ALA A 74 -8.33 32.78 -1.83
N HIS A 75 -8.78 31.53 -1.75
CA HIS A 75 -9.49 30.85 -2.83
C HIS A 75 -10.86 30.28 -2.41
N GLY A 76 -11.09 30.10 -1.12
CA GLY A 76 -12.32 29.50 -0.60
C GLY A 76 -12.16 28.01 -0.26
N LEU A 77 -13.20 27.42 0.35
CA LEU A 77 -13.15 26.06 0.88
C LEU A 77 -13.22 24.96 -0.20
N ASP A 78 -13.79 25.28 -1.36
CA ASP A 78 -14.07 24.38 -2.49
C ASP A 78 -13.01 24.47 -3.61
N HIS A 79 -11.94 25.26 -3.40
CA HIS A 79 -10.88 25.38 -4.40
C HIS A 79 -10.04 24.10 -4.47
N PRO A 80 -9.67 23.61 -5.67
CA PRO A 80 -8.91 22.36 -5.83
C PRO A 80 -7.63 22.27 -4.99
N ASP A 81 -6.87 23.36 -4.89
CA ASP A 81 -5.63 23.40 -4.09
C ASP A 81 -5.93 23.27 -2.58
N THR A 82 -6.97 23.96 -2.10
CA THR A 82 -7.44 23.86 -0.71
C THR A 82 -7.87 22.44 -0.35
N LEU A 83 -8.61 21.78 -1.24
CA LEU A 83 -9.03 20.39 -1.06
C LEU A 83 -7.83 19.44 -1.07
N GLN A 84 -6.86 19.70 -1.94
CA GLN A 84 -5.65 18.88 -2.03
C GLN A 84 -4.79 19.02 -0.76
N ASP A 85 -4.66 20.23 -0.21
CA ASP A 85 -3.96 20.48 1.05
C ASP A 85 -4.65 19.84 2.23
N ARG A 86 -5.99 19.87 2.25
CA ARG A 86 -6.80 19.16 3.24
C ARG A 86 -6.54 17.65 3.21
N LYS A 87 -6.52 17.04 2.01
CA LYS A 87 -6.16 15.62 1.83
C LYS A 87 -4.74 15.33 2.33
N ASN A 88 -3.77 16.19 2.00
CA ASN A 88 -2.38 16.03 2.42
C ASN A 88 -2.22 16.13 3.94
N LEU A 89 -2.88 17.09 4.58
CA LEU A 89 -2.89 17.26 6.03
C LEU A 89 -3.40 15.99 6.74
N ALA A 90 -4.55 15.46 6.30
CA ALA A 90 -5.12 14.25 6.88
C ALA A 90 -4.19 13.02 6.73
N ILE A 91 -3.53 12.87 5.58
CA ILE A 91 -2.56 11.78 5.37
C ILE A 91 -1.42 11.87 6.40
N ILE A 92 -0.89 13.07 6.64
CA ILE A 92 0.22 13.29 7.57
C ILE A 92 -0.21 13.00 9.00
N MET A 93 -1.36 13.54 9.42
CA MET A 93 -1.92 13.28 10.75
C MET A 93 -2.11 11.77 11.00
N GLY A 94 -2.62 11.03 10.01
CA GLY A 94 -2.72 9.57 10.09
C GLY A 94 -1.37 8.85 10.16
N VAL A 95 -0.30 9.37 9.55
CA VAL A 95 1.08 8.85 9.70
C VAL A 95 1.63 9.07 11.10
N GLU A 96 1.28 10.18 11.75
CA GLU A 96 1.67 10.45 13.13
C GLU A 96 0.83 9.69 14.17
N GLY A 97 -0.28 9.08 13.74
CA GLY A 97 -1.20 8.37 14.60
C GLY A 97 -2.33 9.24 15.17
N ASP A 98 -2.47 10.49 14.71
CA ASP A 98 -3.65 11.31 14.99
C ASP A 98 -4.79 10.94 14.04
N TYR A 99 -5.35 9.74 14.26
CA TYR A 99 -6.45 9.22 13.44
C TYR A 99 -7.73 10.03 13.60
N ILE A 100 -8.05 10.47 14.82
CA ILE A 100 -9.24 11.28 15.11
C ILE A 100 -9.16 12.63 14.38
N GLY A 101 -8.01 13.31 14.45
CA GLY A 101 -7.83 14.57 13.75
C GLY A 101 -7.87 14.39 12.23
N ALA A 102 -7.27 13.33 11.69
CA ALA A 102 -7.36 13.00 10.27
C ALA A 102 -8.82 12.72 9.83
N GLU A 103 -9.59 11.96 10.63
CA GLU A 103 -11.00 11.70 10.37
C GLU A 103 -11.83 12.99 10.33
N ASN A 104 -11.62 13.90 11.28
CA ASN A 104 -12.33 15.19 11.31
C ASN A 104 -12.05 16.02 10.05
N VAL A 105 -10.78 16.17 9.67
CA VAL A 105 -10.36 16.94 8.48
C VAL A 105 -10.95 16.34 7.20
N LEU A 106 -10.99 15.01 7.09
CA LEU A 106 -11.57 14.30 5.95
C LEU A 106 -13.09 14.41 5.92
N GLN A 107 -13.77 14.29 7.06
CA GLN A 107 -15.22 14.41 7.15
C GLN A 107 -15.68 15.82 6.76
N GLU A 108 -14.99 16.86 7.22
CA GLU A 108 -15.23 18.23 6.77
C GLU A 108 -15.08 18.36 5.25
N GLY A 109 -14.04 17.77 4.66
CA GLY A 109 -13.86 17.75 3.20
C GLY A 109 -15.00 17.02 2.46
N ILE A 110 -15.47 15.88 2.99
CA ILE A 110 -16.63 15.15 2.45
C ILE A 110 -17.87 16.05 2.46
N ASP A 111 -18.14 16.74 3.57
CA ASP A 111 -19.36 17.54 3.75
C ASP A 111 -19.36 18.79 2.84
N LEU A 112 -18.21 19.47 2.74
CA LEU A 112 -18.02 20.61 1.84
C LEU A 112 -18.24 20.21 0.38
N GLU A 113 -17.51 19.21 -0.10
CA GLU A 113 -17.53 18.79 -1.50
C GLU A 113 -18.85 18.13 -1.89
N SER A 114 -19.44 17.32 -1.00
CA SER A 114 -20.74 16.69 -1.27
C SER A 114 -21.86 17.72 -1.36
N GLY A 115 -21.76 18.84 -0.63
CA GLY A 115 -22.74 19.93 -0.67
C GLY A 115 -22.72 20.72 -1.99
N VAL A 116 -21.54 20.88 -2.59
CA VAL A 116 -21.34 21.67 -3.81
C VAL A 116 -21.46 20.82 -5.08
N LEU A 117 -20.75 19.68 -5.13
CA LEU A 117 -20.60 18.85 -6.34
C LEU A 117 -21.41 17.56 -6.31
N GLY A 118 -22.01 17.24 -5.17
CA GLY A 118 -22.79 16.03 -4.95
C GLY A 118 -21.94 14.80 -4.57
N PRO A 119 -22.56 13.76 -4.00
CA PRO A 119 -21.86 12.61 -3.42
C PRO A 119 -21.17 11.68 -4.44
N GLU A 120 -21.40 11.90 -5.73
CA GLU A 120 -20.83 11.11 -6.83
C GLU A 120 -19.58 11.75 -7.45
N ASN A 121 -19.22 12.96 -6.99
CA ASN A 121 -18.03 13.64 -7.47
C ASN A 121 -16.76 12.84 -7.12
N LYS A 122 -15.77 12.85 -8.03
CA LYS A 122 -14.50 12.14 -7.87
C LYS A 122 -13.77 12.55 -6.59
N ASP A 123 -13.72 13.83 -6.26
CA ASP A 123 -13.03 14.34 -5.06
C ASP A 123 -13.73 13.89 -3.78
N VAL A 124 -15.07 13.86 -3.74
CA VAL A 124 -15.82 13.28 -2.62
C VAL A 124 -15.47 11.80 -2.42
N ILE A 125 -15.39 11.04 -3.51
CA ILE A 125 -15.01 9.62 -3.45
C ILE A 125 -13.57 9.48 -2.92
N GLU A 126 -12.65 10.34 -3.32
CA GLU A 126 -11.27 10.35 -2.81
C GLU A 126 -11.20 10.68 -1.31
N PHE A 127 -11.94 11.67 -0.83
CA PHE A 127 -12.02 11.96 0.61
C PHE A 127 -12.56 10.76 1.40
N ARG A 128 -13.61 10.09 0.90
CA ARG A 128 -14.16 8.88 1.51
C ARG A 128 -13.13 7.73 1.54
N GLU A 129 -12.35 7.57 0.49
CA GLU A 129 -11.28 6.57 0.44
C GLU A 129 -10.20 6.81 1.47
N LEU A 130 -9.77 8.06 1.63
CA LEU A 130 -8.82 8.44 2.66
C LEU A 130 -9.43 8.20 4.05
N PHE A 131 -10.71 8.52 4.26
CA PHE A 131 -11.40 8.30 5.52
C PHE A 131 -11.48 6.81 5.87
N ALA A 132 -11.90 5.97 4.93
CA ALA A 132 -11.93 4.51 5.10
C ALA A 132 -10.54 3.92 5.36
N SER A 133 -9.51 4.48 4.73
CA SER A 133 -8.11 4.09 4.96
C SER A 133 -7.64 4.48 6.36
N THR A 134 -8.00 5.67 6.86
CA THR A 134 -7.71 6.12 8.23
C THR A 134 -8.37 5.19 9.26
N LEU A 135 -9.64 4.83 9.06
CA LEU A 135 -10.34 3.86 9.91
C LEU A 135 -9.61 2.51 9.96
N ALA A 136 -9.17 1.99 8.80
CA ALA A 136 -8.44 0.73 8.75
C ALA A 136 -7.09 0.81 9.48
N ARG A 137 -6.38 1.94 9.36
CA ARG A 137 -5.10 2.17 10.03
C ARG A 137 -5.24 2.32 11.55
N GLU A 138 -6.35 2.85 12.04
CA GLU A 138 -6.70 2.86 13.47
C GLU A 138 -7.07 1.45 14.00
N GLY A 139 -7.33 0.50 13.09
CA GLY A 139 -7.77 -0.86 13.44
C GLY A 139 -9.29 -1.03 13.45
N ARG A 140 -10.06 -0.01 13.06
CA ARG A 140 -11.53 -0.05 12.91
C ARG A 140 -11.93 -0.69 11.58
N ASN A 141 -11.38 -1.88 11.31
CA ASN A 141 -11.49 -2.56 10.01
C ASN A 141 -12.95 -2.87 9.60
N THR A 142 -13.82 -3.20 10.55
CA THR A 142 -15.25 -3.43 10.27
C THR A 142 -15.96 -2.17 9.76
N GLU A 143 -15.57 -0.99 10.28
CA GLU A 143 -16.12 0.29 9.83
C GLU A 143 -15.55 0.66 8.46
N ALA A 144 -14.24 0.46 8.28
CA ALA A 144 -13.56 0.64 7.01
C ALA A 144 -14.18 -0.22 5.89
N VAL A 145 -14.46 -1.51 6.15
CA VAL A 145 -15.15 -2.39 5.18
C VAL A 145 -16.52 -1.84 4.78
N ARG A 146 -17.31 -1.31 5.72
CA ARG A 146 -18.60 -0.70 5.39
C ARG A 146 -18.44 0.50 4.48
N GLU A 147 -17.45 1.35 4.72
CA GLU A 147 -17.21 2.52 3.88
C GLU A 147 -16.62 2.14 2.52
N PHE A 148 -15.65 1.22 2.45
CA PHE A 148 -15.10 0.71 1.20
C PHE A 148 -16.15 0.03 0.30
N ARG A 149 -17.16 -0.64 0.88
CA ARG A 149 -18.29 -1.17 0.09
C ARG A 149 -19.10 -0.05 -0.57
N LYS A 150 -19.38 1.06 0.15
CA LYS A 150 -20.07 2.22 -0.44
C LYS A 150 -19.23 2.86 -1.55
N ILE A 151 -17.93 3.04 -1.29
CA ILE A 151 -16.98 3.59 -2.27
C ILE A 151 -16.95 2.72 -3.53
N LEU A 152 -16.85 1.41 -3.39
CA LEU A 152 -16.85 0.49 -4.53
C LEU A 152 -18.14 0.64 -5.34
N ALA A 153 -19.30 0.65 -4.69
CA ALA A 153 -20.58 0.85 -5.37
C ALA A 153 -20.66 2.21 -6.10
N LEU A 154 -20.13 3.28 -5.51
CA LEU A 154 -20.03 4.59 -6.15
C LEU A 154 -19.12 4.54 -7.39
N ARG A 155 -17.92 3.95 -7.27
CA ARG A 155 -16.98 3.85 -8.40
C ARG A 155 -17.53 3.00 -9.54
N GLU A 156 -18.17 1.88 -9.23
CA GLU A 156 -18.81 1.02 -10.23
C GLU A 156 -19.90 1.77 -11.00
N ARG A 157 -20.66 2.64 -10.33
CA ARG A 157 -21.69 3.46 -10.95
C ARG A 157 -21.13 4.63 -11.78
N VAL A 158 -20.12 5.33 -11.27
CA VAL A 158 -19.59 6.56 -11.88
C VAL A 158 -18.57 6.26 -12.98
N PHE A 159 -17.65 5.33 -12.74
CA PHE A 159 -16.54 5.04 -13.66
C PHE A 159 -16.70 3.71 -14.42
N GLY A 160 -17.58 2.82 -13.94
CA GLY A 160 -17.83 1.52 -14.54
C GLY A 160 -16.97 0.40 -13.95
N LEU A 161 -17.36 -0.84 -14.28
CA LEU A 161 -16.75 -2.06 -13.72
C LEU A 161 -15.32 -2.29 -14.21
N ASP A 162 -14.99 -1.86 -15.43
CA ASP A 162 -13.71 -2.07 -16.12
C ASP A 162 -12.69 -0.92 -15.91
N ASP A 163 -13.00 0.02 -15.00
CA ASP A 163 -12.12 1.13 -14.68
C ASP A 163 -10.99 0.74 -13.71
N ALA A 164 -9.82 1.35 -13.90
CA ALA A 164 -8.64 1.06 -13.08
C ALA A 164 -8.80 1.55 -11.62
N THR A 165 -9.52 2.64 -11.40
CA THR A 165 -9.82 3.14 -10.05
C THR A 165 -10.85 2.26 -9.35
N THR A 166 -11.84 1.74 -10.08
CA THR A 166 -12.77 0.73 -9.55
C THR A 166 -12.03 -0.55 -9.17
N ALA A 167 -11.09 -1.02 -9.99
CA ALA A 167 -10.25 -2.17 -9.66
C ALA A 167 -9.35 -1.93 -8.43
N ARG A 168 -8.82 -0.70 -8.25
CA ARG A 168 -8.12 -0.31 -7.02
C ARG A 168 -9.02 -0.35 -5.79
N ALA A 169 -10.26 0.13 -5.88
CA ALA A 169 -11.22 0.05 -4.77
C ALA A 169 -11.55 -1.40 -4.38
N ARG A 170 -11.66 -2.32 -5.36
CA ARG A 170 -11.78 -3.76 -5.09
C ARG A 170 -10.57 -4.31 -4.33
N SER A 171 -9.36 -3.90 -4.72
CA SER A 171 -8.12 -4.30 -4.03
C SER A 171 -8.06 -3.79 -2.59
N ASN A 172 -8.46 -2.54 -2.35
CA ASN A 172 -8.51 -1.96 -1.01
C ASN A 172 -9.53 -2.68 -0.12
N LEU A 173 -10.76 -2.88 -0.61
CA LEU A 173 -11.78 -3.64 0.11
C LEU A 173 -11.32 -5.08 0.38
N GLY A 174 -10.71 -5.75 -0.60
CA GLY A 174 -10.15 -7.09 -0.44
C GLY A 174 -9.05 -7.15 0.62
N SER A 175 -8.20 -6.12 0.72
CA SER A 175 -7.22 -6.01 1.80
C SER A 175 -7.89 -5.92 3.16
N THR A 176 -8.86 -5.00 3.34
CA THR A 176 -9.52 -4.82 4.64
C THR A 176 -10.38 -6.03 5.04
N LEU A 177 -10.95 -6.74 4.07
CA LEU A 177 -11.64 -8.02 4.30
C LEU A 177 -10.67 -9.10 4.80
N ASN A 178 -9.45 -9.18 4.26
CA ASN A 178 -8.42 -10.07 4.80
C ASN A 178 -8.13 -9.76 6.28
N ASP A 179 -8.13 -8.49 6.67
CA ASP A 179 -7.81 -8.06 8.03
C ASP A 179 -8.89 -8.44 9.06
N ILE A 180 -10.13 -8.66 8.60
CA ILE A 180 -11.23 -9.17 9.45
C ILE A 180 -11.52 -10.66 9.24
N GLY A 181 -10.70 -11.36 8.44
CA GLY A 181 -10.84 -12.80 8.21
C GLY A 181 -11.87 -13.21 7.16
N GLU A 182 -12.43 -12.28 6.40
CA GLU A 182 -13.43 -12.53 5.35
C GLU A 182 -12.78 -12.93 4.02
N TYR A 183 -11.98 -13.99 4.06
CA TYR A 183 -11.07 -14.38 2.97
C TYR A 183 -11.78 -14.76 1.66
N ARG A 184 -13.02 -15.28 1.71
CA ARG A 184 -13.74 -15.69 0.50
C ARG A 184 -14.21 -14.50 -0.34
N GLU A 185 -14.74 -13.46 0.32
CA GLU A 185 -15.13 -12.22 -0.36
C GLU A 185 -13.87 -11.47 -0.85
N ALA A 186 -12.82 -11.43 -0.03
CA ALA A 186 -11.53 -10.87 -0.42
C ALA A 186 -11.00 -11.50 -1.71
N GLU A 187 -11.01 -12.84 -1.80
CA GLU A 187 -10.54 -13.55 -3.00
C GLU A 187 -11.33 -13.14 -4.25
N GLN A 188 -12.66 -13.10 -4.16
CA GLN A 188 -13.52 -12.74 -5.29
C GLN A 188 -13.18 -11.34 -5.82
N LEU A 189 -13.05 -10.35 -4.93
CA LEU A 189 -12.72 -8.98 -5.29
C LEU A 189 -11.32 -8.85 -5.89
N LEU A 190 -10.32 -9.49 -5.29
CA LEU A 190 -8.93 -9.42 -5.72
C LEU A 190 -8.74 -10.10 -7.09
N ARG A 191 -9.42 -11.23 -7.33
CA ARG A 191 -9.40 -11.90 -8.64
C ARG A 191 -10.14 -11.10 -9.71
N ALA A 192 -11.25 -10.44 -9.37
CA ALA A 192 -11.96 -9.56 -10.29
C ALA A 192 -11.15 -8.32 -10.66
N ALA A 193 -10.35 -7.79 -9.73
CA ALA A 193 -9.50 -6.62 -9.95
C ALA A 193 -8.29 -6.90 -10.87
N GLN A 194 -7.63 -8.06 -10.69
CA GLN A 194 -6.36 -8.35 -11.36
C GLN A 194 -6.36 -8.19 -12.89
N PRO A 195 -7.32 -8.76 -13.67
CA PRO A 195 -7.29 -8.64 -15.13
C PRO A 195 -7.51 -7.19 -15.61
N ILE A 196 -8.26 -6.39 -14.85
CA ILE A 196 -8.46 -4.97 -15.17
C ILE A 196 -7.17 -4.21 -14.93
N LEU A 197 -6.51 -4.44 -13.79
CA LEU A 197 -5.22 -3.82 -13.47
C LEU A 197 -4.15 -4.21 -14.50
N ASP A 198 -4.03 -5.50 -14.85
CA ASP A 198 -3.09 -5.99 -15.86
C ASP A 198 -3.32 -5.37 -17.25
N LYS A 199 -4.59 -5.07 -17.59
CA LYS A 199 -4.97 -4.46 -18.89
C LYS A 199 -4.75 -2.95 -18.92
N LYS A 200 -5.03 -2.26 -17.81
CA LYS A 200 -5.09 -0.78 -17.76
C LYS A 200 -3.81 -0.14 -17.28
N LEU A 201 -3.00 -0.86 -16.50
CA LEU A 201 -1.80 -0.33 -15.86
C LEU A 201 -0.56 -1.06 -16.38
N SER A 202 0.59 -0.43 -16.19
CA SER A 202 1.86 -1.10 -16.47
C SER A 202 2.02 -2.32 -15.54
N PRO A 203 2.64 -3.42 -15.99
CA PRO A 203 3.05 -4.51 -15.08
C PRO A 203 3.98 -4.05 -13.94
N ARG A 204 4.57 -2.85 -14.08
CA ARG A 204 5.41 -2.20 -13.06
C ARG A 204 4.64 -1.31 -12.10
N ASP A 205 3.33 -1.17 -12.29
CA ASP A 205 2.49 -0.33 -11.44
C ASP A 205 2.36 -0.97 -10.04
N PRO A 206 2.60 -0.20 -8.95
CA PRO A 206 2.47 -0.70 -7.59
C PRO A 206 1.11 -1.32 -7.28
N ALA A 207 0.02 -0.83 -7.88
CA ALA A 207 -1.32 -1.37 -7.65
C ALA A 207 -1.47 -2.81 -8.15
N VAL A 208 -0.82 -3.16 -9.26
CA VAL A 208 -0.80 -4.52 -9.82
C VAL A 208 -0.16 -5.48 -8.82
N LEU A 209 1.00 -5.11 -8.25
CA LEU A 209 1.72 -5.95 -7.30
C LEU A 209 1.06 -6.01 -5.93
N LEU A 210 0.44 -4.91 -5.49
CA LEU A 210 -0.32 -4.86 -4.24
C LEU A 210 -1.51 -5.82 -4.30
N ASN A 211 -2.29 -5.80 -5.38
CA ASN A 211 -3.43 -6.70 -5.55
C ASN A 211 -2.99 -8.18 -5.51
N ARG A 212 -1.91 -8.54 -6.21
CA ARG A 212 -1.34 -9.90 -6.14
C ARG A 212 -0.88 -10.28 -4.74
N THR A 213 -0.23 -9.35 -4.04
CA THR A 213 0.23 -9.58 -2.66
C THR A 213 -0.94 -9.82 -1.70
N ASN A 214 -2.02 -9.06 -1.85
CA ASN A 214 -3.25 -9.26 -1.09
C ASN A 214 -3.89 -10.60 -1.43
N LEU A 215 -3.89 -11.01 -2.71
CA LEU A 215 -4.39 -12.33 -3.13
C LEU A 215 -3.55 -13.46 -2.52
N VAL A 216 -2.22 -13.33 -2.47
CA VAL A 216 -1.34 -14.30 -1.82
C VAL A 216 -1.70 -14.45 -0.33
N LYS A 217 -1.92 -13.34 0.39
CA LYS A 217 -2.36 -13.40 1.80
C LYS A 217 -3.67 -14.17 1.94
N THR A 218 -4.65 -13.88 1.09
CA THR A 218 -5.93 -14.59 1.07
C THR A 218 -5.76 -16.08 0.79
N LEU A 219 -4.95 -16.45 -0.21
CA LEU A 219 -4.71 -17.83 -0.58
C LEU A 219 -4.01 -18.62 0.52
N ILE A 220 -3.02 -18.02 1.19
CA ILE A 220 -2.33 -18.63 2.34
C ILE A 220 -3.34 -18.87 3.48
N ALA A 221 -4.18 -17.88 3.81
CA ALA A 221 -5.19 -18.02 4.85
C ALA A 221 -6.24 -19.11 4.52
N LEU A 222 -6.53 -19.32 3.24
CA LEU A 222 -7.38 -20.40 2.74
C LEU A 222 -6.65 -21.75 2.58
N GLY A 223 -5.36 -21.84 2.93
CA GLY A 223 -4.56 -23.07 2.80
C GLY A 223 -4.17 -23.45 1.37
N ARG A 224 -4.32 -22.55 0.39
CA ARG A 224 -4.07 -22.78 -1.03
C ARG A 224 -2.63 -22.41 -1.42
N PHE A 225 -1.67 -23.10 -0.81
CA PHE A 225 -0.24 -22.79 -0.91
C PHE A 225 0.31 -22.86 -2.34
N ALA A 226 -0.08 -23.86 -3.14
CA ALA A 226 0.39 -24.01 -4.52
C ALA A 226 -0.03 -22.83 -5.43
N GLU A 227 -1.21 -22.25 -5.19
CA GLU A 227 -1.65 -21.05 -5.92
C GLU A 227 -0.95 -19.79 -5.40
N ALA A 228 -0.74 -19.69 -4.08
CA ALA A 228 0.05 -18.62 -3.49
C ALA A 228 1.49 -18.60 -4.02
N GLU A 229 2.11 -19.78 -4.18
CA GLU A 229 3.45 -19.93 -4.76
C GLU A 229 3.50 -19.35 -6.18
N LYS A 230 2.51 -19.67 -7.02
CA LYS A 230 2.44 -19.16 -8.40
C LYS A 230 2.41 -17.63 -8.43
N GLU A 231 1.56 -17.02 -7.62
CA GLU A 231 1.48 -15.55 -7.53
C GLU A 231 2.76 -14.93 -6.94
N GLN A 232 3.36 -15.56 -5.93
CA GLN A 232 4.63 -15.11 -5.34
C GLN A 232 5.79 -15.14 -6.35
N ARG A 233 5.83 -16.16 -7.23
CA ARG A 233 6.82 -16.21 -8.32
C ARG A 233 6.62 -15.06 -9.30
N THR A 234 5.37 -14.76 -9.69
CA THR A 234 5.05 -13.60 -10.52
C THR A 234 5.50 -12.29 -9.85
N ILE A 235 5.20 -12.11 -8.57
CA ILE A 235 5.63 -10.93 -7.79
C ILE A 235 7.17 -10.83 -7.78
N LEU A 236 7.87 -11.93 -7.52
CA LEU A 236 9.33 -11.95 -7.47
C LEU A 236 9.96 -11.55 -8.82
N THR A 237 9.47 -12.11 -9.93
CA THR A 237 9.93 -11.74 -11.28
C THR A 237 9.67 -10.27 -11.58
N SER A 238 8.49 -9.75 -11.26
CA SER A 238 8.18 -8.33 -11.48
C SER A 238 9.05 -7.41 -10.63
N LEU A 239 9.26 -7.71 -9.34
CA LEU A 239 10.14 -6.92 -8.48
C LEU A 239 11.57 -6.89 -9.02
N GLN A 240 12.11 -8.03 -9.45
CA GLN A 240 13.44 -8.10 -10.07
C GLN A 240 13.56 -7.19 -11.30
N GLN A 241 12.50 -7.05 -12.10
CA GLN A 241 12.48 -6.17 -13.27
C GLN A 241 12.33 -4.68 -12.93
N ILE A 242 11.64 -4.36 -11.82
CA ILE A 242 11.36 -2.97 -11.42
C ILE A 242 12.54 -2.37 -10.67
N VAL A 243 12.99 -3.07 -9.62
CA VAL A 243 14.00 -2.54 -8.69
C VAL A 243 15.37 -3.21 -8.86
N GLY A 244 15.47 -4.24 -9.69
CA GLY A 244 16.70 -5.01 -9.88
C GLY A 244 16.84 -6.17 -8.88
N PRO A 245 17.57 -7.24 -9.25
CA PRO A 245 17.62 -8.47 -8.46
C PRO A 245 18.28 -8.31 -7.08
N GLN A 246 19.16 -7.32 -6.92
CA GLN A 246 19.86 -7.07 -5.65
C GLN A 246 19.10 -6.13 -4.70
N HIS A 247 17.89 -5.67 -5.06
CA HIS A 247 17.10 -4.82 -4.17
C HIS A 247 16.58 -5.60 -2.94
N PRO A 248 16.66 -5.07 -1.70
CA PRO A 248 16.20 -5.76 -0.49
C PRO A 248 14.76 -6.30 -0.55
N GLU A 249 13.87 -5.63 -1.27
CA GLU A 249 12.49 -6.09 -1.48
C GLU A 249 12.41 -7.42 -2.24
N VAL A 250 13.33 -7.68 -3.17
CA VAL A 250 13.41 -8.97 -3.86
C VAL A 250 13.76 -10.07 -2.86
N ALA A 251 14.70 -9.83 -1.96
CA ALA A 251 15.05 -10.77 -0.89
C ALA A 251 13.87 -11.01 0.08
N LEU A 252 13.13 -9.95 0.46
CA LEU A 252 11.93 -10.10 1.30
C LEU A 252 10.84 -10.93 0.61
N ALA A 253 10.57 -10.67 -0.68
CA ALA A 253 9.62 -11.46 -1.46
C ALA A 253 10.05 -12.93 -1.60
N ALA A 254 11.35 -13.18 -1.80
CA ALA A 254 11.92 -14.52 -1.85
C ALA A 254 11.80 -15.28 -0.52
N LEU A 255 11.90 -14.60 0.63
CA LEU A 255 11.64 -15.20 1.94
C LEU A 255 10.17 -15.61 2.13
N ASN A 256 9.23 -14.79 1.66
CA ASN A 256 7.80 -15.14 1.69
C ASN A 256 7.51 -16.38 0.81
N LEU A 257 8.15 -16.46 -0.37
CA LEU A 257 8.10 -17.63 -1.23
C LEU A 257 8.73 -18.86 -0.53
N ALA A 258 9.89 -18.70 0.10
CA ALA A 258 10.55 -19.79 0.83
C ALA A 258 9.69 -20.34 1.98
N ALA A 259 8.98 -19.47 2.71
CA ALA A 259 8.04 -19.90 3.75
C ALA A 259 6.88 -20.74 3.17
N THR A 260 6.39 -20.38 1.98
CA THR A 260 5.34 -21.13 1.28
C THR A 260 5.86 -22.48 0.79
N LEU A 261 7.05 -22.49 0.18
CA LEU A 261 7.74 -23.71 -0.26
C LEU A 261 8.05 -24.67 0.90
N ARG A 262 8.36 -24.14 2.10
CA ARG A 262 8.52 -24.94 3.32
C ARG A 262 7.25 -25.73 3.62
N VAL A 263 6.09 -25.07 3.63
CA VAL A 263 4.80 -25.72 3.89
C VAL A 263 4.50 -26.79 2.84
N GLU A 264 4.86 -26.54 1.57
CA GLU A 264 4.77 -27.52 0.49
C GLU A 264 5.86 -28.59 0.51
N LYS A 265 6.76 -28.59 1.50
CA LYS A 265 7.89 -29.52 1.67
C LYS A 265 8.89 -29.50 0.51
N LYS A 266 8.93 -28.39 -0.25
CA LYS A 266 9.92 -28.12 -1.31
C LYS A 266 11.21 -27.57 -0.71
N TYR A 267 11.77 -28.30 0.26
CA TYR A 267 12.81 -27.80 1.16
C TYR A 267 14.10 -27.38 0.45
N LYS A 268 14.50 -28.07 -0.62
CA LYS A 268 15.72 -27.72 -1.36
C LYS A 268 15.66 -26.29 -1.89
N GLU A 269 14.57 -25.95 -2.57
CA GLU A 269 14.39 -24.61 -3.14
C GLU A 269 14.20 -23.56 -2.05
N ALA A 270 13.45 -23.88 -0.99
CA ALA A 270 13.27 -22.98 0.15
C ALA A 270 14.61 -22.63 0.84
N LEU A 271 15.53 -23.60 0.97
CA LEU A 271 16.89 -23.38 1.51
C LEU A 271 17.75 -22.50 0.60
N ASP A 272 17.67 -22.70 -0.71
CA ASP A 272 18.43 -21.89 -1.67
C ASP A 272 17.96 -20.42 -1.65
N LEU A 273 16.64 -20.20 -1.59
CA LEU A 273 16.06 -18.86 -1.48
C LEU A 273 16.39 -18.17 -0.14
N THR A 274 16.31 -18.90 0.98
CA THR A 274 16.64 -18.31 2.29
C THR A 274 18.11 -17.92 2.40
N ARG A 275 19.04 -18.75 1.91
CA ARG A 275 20.49 -18.44 1.93
C ARG A 275 20.83 -17.19 1.11
N THR A 276 20.30 -17.10 -0.10
CA THR A 276 20.54 -15.96 -0.99
C THR A 276 19.94 -14.68 -0.39
N SER A 277 18.70 -14.76 0.10
CA SER A 277 18.00 -13.63 0.72
C SER A 277 18.66 -13.16 2.02
N GLU A 278 19.08 -14.06 2.91
CA GLU A 278 19.79 -13.75 4.16
C GLU A 278 21.08 -12.96 3.86
N THR A 279 21.87 -13.43 2.88
CA THR A 279 23.11 -12.78 2.46
C THR A 279 22.85 -11.37 1.93
N GLN A 280 21.87 -11.24 1.03
CA GLN A 280 21.51 -9.97 0.40
C GLN A 280 21.00 -8.94 1.41
N LEU A 281 20.14 -9.37 2.35
CA LEU A 281 19.67 -8.50 3.43
C LEU A 281 20.83 -8.09 4.33
N ALA A 282 21.70 -9.03 4.73
CA ALA A 282 22.85 -8.73 5.59
C ALA A 282 23.80 -7.68 4.97
N GLN A 283 24.01 -7.72 3.65
CA GLN A 283 24.79 -6.71 2.92
C GLN A 283 24.16 -5.31 2.97
N PHE A 284 22.83 -5.22 2.97
CA PHE A 284 22.12 -3.95 2.91
C PHE A 284 21.88 -3.29 4.28
N MET A 285 21.40 -4.08 5.25
CA MET A 285 20.96 -3.59 6.57
C MET A 285 21.88 -4.01 7.73
N GLY A 286 22.92 -4.80 7.45
CA GLY A 286 23.83 -5.35 8.45
C GLY A 286 23.34 -6.66 9.05
N ALA A 287 24.28 -7.52 9.45
CA ALA A 287 24.00 -8.89 9.90
C ALA A 287 23.09 -8.98 11.14
N ASN A 288 23.03 -7.93 11.96
CA ASN A 288 22.24 -7.90 13.19
C ASN A 288 20.81 -7.38 13.00
N ALA A 289 20.44 -6.99 11.78
CA ALA A 289 19.09 -6.46 11.51
C ALA A 289 18.01 -7.53 11.76
N PRO A 290 16.83 -7.16 12.31
CA PRO A 290 15.77 -8.10 12.63
C PRO A 290 15.38 -9.02 11.46
N LYS A 291 15.27 -8.48 10.24
CA LYS A 291 14.91 -9.27 9.05
C LYS A 291 15.97 -10.29 8.64
N VAL A 292 17.25 -10.04 8.91
CA VAL A 292 18.32 -11.02 8.69
C VAL A 292 18.20 -12.18 9.69
N LYS A 293 17.90 -11.86 10.95
CA LYS A 293 17.65 -12.89 11.98
C LYS A 293 16.42 -13.73 11.66
N GLU A 294 15.34 -13.12 11.19
CA GLU A 294 14.14 -13.83 10.71
C GLU A 294 14.46 -14.77 9.54
N ALA A 295 15.24 -14.30 8.55
CA ALA A 295 15.69 -15.12 7.43
C ALA A 295 16.53 -16.33 7.88
N HIS A 296 17.46 -16.09 8.80
CA HIS A 296 18.30 -17.12 9.40
C HIS A 296 17.47 -18.16 10.15
N GLN A 297 16.52 -17.70 10.97
CA GLN A 297 15.64 -18.56 11.74
C GLN A 297 14.78 -19.44 10.82
N LEU A 298 14.18 -18.87 9.77
CA LEU A 298 13.43 -19.63 8.77
C LEU A 298 14.30 -20.70 8.11
N ARG A 299 15.56 -20.40 7.79
CA ARG A 299 16.51 -21.38 7.24
C ARG A 299 16.73 -22.55 8.19
N LEU A 300 16.98 -22.28 9.48
CA LEU A 300 17.18 -23.32 10.49
C LEU A 300 15.95 -24.23 10.67
N GLU A 301 14.75 -23.65 10.63
CA GLU A 301 13.49 -24.41 10.67
C GLU A 301 13.38 -25.36 9.46
N ILE A 302 13.65 -24.86 8.25
CA ILE A 302 13.62 -25.69 7.04
C ILE A 302 14.69 -26.79 7.10
N GLU A 303 15.90 -26.50 7.57
CA GLU A 303 16.97 -27.50 7.71
C GLU A 303 16.55 -28.64 8.67
N THR A 304 15.91 -28.28 9.78
CA THR A 304 15.41 -29.23 10.78
C THR A 304 14.30 -30.11 10.21
N GLU A 305 13.30 -29.51 9.56
CA GLU A 305 12.18 -30.22 8.92
C GLU A 305 12.66 -31.16 7.79
N ALA A 306 13.60 -30.70 6.97
CA ALA A 306 14.18 -31.48 5.89
C ALA A 306 14.99 -32.69 6.40
N ALA A 307 15.72 -32.53 7.51
CA ALA A 307 16.43 -33.62 8.16
C ALA A 307 15.46 -34.66 8.75
N GLY A 308 14.35 -34.22 9.36
CA GLY A 308 13.29 -35.11 9.85
C GLY A 308 12.61 -35.92 8.74
N GLN A 309 12.39 -35.33 7.56
CA GLN A 309 11.81 -36.03 6.42
C GLN A 309 12.73 -37.14 5.87
N LYS A 310 14.06 -36.94 5.92
CA LYS A 310 15.02 -37.98 5.48
C LYS A 310 15.08 -39.17 6.43
N LYS A 311 14.80 -38.98 7.72
CA LYS A 311 14.81 -40.05 8.73
C LYS A 311 13.52 -40.90 8.75
N SER A 312 12.46 -40.45 8.07
CA SER A 312 11.15 -41.11 8.02
C SER A 312 10.89 -41.87 6.71
N LYS A 313 11.86 -41.90 5.79
CA LYS A 313 11.89 -42.70 4.57
C LYS A 313 12.90 -43.82 4.72
#